data_AF-A0A6B3FJE0-F1
#
_entry.id   AF-A0A6B3FJE0-F1
#
_cell.length_a   1.000
_cell.length_b   1.000
_cell.length_c   1.000
_cell.angle_alpha   90.00
_cell.angle_beta   90.00
_cell.angle_gamma   90.00
#
_symmetry.space_group_name_H-M   'P 1'
#
loop_
_entity.id
_entity.type
_entity.pdbx_description
1 polymer ?
#
loop_
_entity_poly.entity_id
_entity_poly.type
_entity_poly.pdbx_seq_one_letter_code
_entity_poly.pdbx_strand_id
1 'polypeptide(L)' 'NIGMNQGSVAGAGIAAHLHQHLVPRWGGDTNFMPVIGHTKVLPQLLGDTRAMLADAWPAAV' A
#
# COMPACT_ATOMS: atom_id res chain seq x y z
N ASN A 1 -5.20 -6.14 2.88
CA ASN A 1 -6.49 -5.47 2.65
C ASN A 1 -6.61 -5.08 1.19
N ILE A 2 -7.77 -5.26 0.58
CA ILE A 2 -8.09 -4.84 -0.78
C ILE A 2 -9.33 -3.93 -0.68
N GLY A 3 -9.27 -2.71 -1.20
CA GLY A 3 -10.40 -1.76 -1.16
C GLY A 3 -10.27 -0.58 -2.13
N MET A 4 -11.39 0.10 -2.38
CA MET A 4 -11.47 1.32 -3.20
C MET A 4 -12.19 2.42 -2.43
N ASN A 5 -11.76 3.67 -2.61
CA ASN A 5 -12.47 4.85 -2.14
C ASN A 5 -13.18 5.49 -3.34
N GLN A 6 -14.50 5.57 -3.33
CA GLN A 6 -15.29 6.12 -4.44
C GLN A 6 -15.93 7.46 -4.05
N GLY A 7 -15.46 8.53 -4.71
CA GLY A 7 -15.88 9.91 -4.42
C GLY A 7 -15.14 10.53 -3.22
N SER A 8 -15.22 11.86 -3.11
CA SER A 8 -14.53 12.62 -2.05
C SER A 8 -15.03 12.25 -0.65
N VAL A 9 -16.33 11.96 -0.50
CA VAL A 9 -16.94 11.55 0.78
C VAL A 9 -16.32 10.25 1.32
N ALA A 10 -15.95 9.33 0.43
CA ALA A 10 -15.27 8.09 0.81
C ALA A 10 -13.76 8.27 1.00
N GLY A 11 -13.23 9.49 0.88
CA GLY A 11 -11.80 9.78 1.02
C GLY A 11 -10.97 9.50 -0.24
N ALA A 12 -11.56 9.55 -1.44
CA ALA A 12 -10.80 9.44 -2.68
C ALA A 12 -9.93 10.68 -2.91
N GLY A 13 -8.60 10.52 -2.88
CA GLY A 13 -7.66 11.62 -3.14
C GLY A 13 -7.69 12.12 -4.59
N ILE A 14 -8.02 11.25 -5.55
CA ILE A 14 -8.24 11.58 -6.96
C ILE A 14 -9.59 11.01 -7.37
N ALA A 15 -10.67 11.71 -7.02
CA ALA A 15 -12.04 11.18 -7.18
C ALA A 15 -12.43 10.84 -8.63
N ALA A 16 -11.82 11.49 -9.63
CA ALA A 16 -12.09 11.23 -11.05
C ALA A 16 -11.35 9.99 -11.61
N HIS A 17 -10.40 9.42 -10.86
CA HIS A 17 -9.62 8.25 -11.26
C HIS A 17 -9.84 7.13 -10.26
N LEU A 18 -10.65 6.14 -10.64
CA LEU A 18 -10.89 4.96 -9.80
C LEU A 18 -9.63 4.11 -9.69
N HIS A 19 -9.15 3.86 -8.47
CA HIS A 19 -7.98 3.06 -8.20
C HIS A 19 -8.22 2.09 -7.04
N GLN A 20 -7.67 0.89 -7.16
CA GLN A 20 -7.77 -0.18 -6.17
C GLN A 20 -6.52 -0.16 -5.29
N HIS A 21 -6.72 -0.07 -3.98
CA HIS A 21 -5.65 -0.28 -3.00
C HIS A 21 -5.47 -1.77 -2.74
N LEU A 22 -4.24 -2.26 -2.90
CA LEU A 22 -3.80 -3.59 -2.46
C LEU A 22 -2.71 -3.38 -1.40
N VAL A 23 -3.06 -3.61 -0.13
CA VAL A 23 -2.18 -3.37 1.02
C VAL A 23 -1.87 -4.69 1.72
N PRO A 24 -0.68 -5.28 1.51
CA PRO A 24 -0.24 -6.46 2.26
C PRO A 24 -0.25 -6.21 3.78
N ARG A 25 -0.64 -7.22 4.58
CA ARG A 25 -0.74 -7.13 6.05
C ARG A 25 -0.06 -8.32 6.70
N TRP A 26 0.49 -8.12 7.88
CA TRP A 26 1.11 -9.16 8.71
C TRP A 26 0.69 -9.01 10.17
N GLY A 27 0.77 -10.11 10.92
CA GLY A 27 0.63 -10.05 12.38
C GLY A 27 1.72 -9.14 12.97
N GLY A 28 1.32 -8.10 13.69
CA GLY A 28 2.27 -7.15 14.31
C GLY A 28 2.85 -6.09 13.37
N ASP A 29 2.30 -5.91 12.15
CA ASP A 29 2.75 -4.84 11.24
C ASP A 29 2.51 -3.41 11.77
N THR A 30 1.73 -3.32 12.85
CA THR A 30 1.57 -2.14 13.68
C THR A 30 2.12 -2.47 15.07
N ASN A 31 3.29 -1.92 15.41
CA ASN A 31 4.00 -2.16 16.66
C ASN A 31 4.16 -0.87 17.48
N PHE A 32 5.02 -0.88 18.51
CA PHE A 32 5.27 0.28 19.36
C PHE A 32 5.68 1.53 18.56
N MET A 33 6.47 1.39 17.50
CA MET A 33 7.02 2.51 16.73
C MET A 33 5.91 3.37 16.09
N PRO A 34 4.95 2.83 15.32
CA PRO A 34 3.85 3.64 14.80
C PRO A 34 2.83 4.04 15.86
N VAL A 35 2.60 3.22 16.90
CA VAL A 35 1.54 3.48 17.90
C VAL A 35 1.93 4.54 18.92
N ILE A 36 3.16 4.51 19.43
CA ILE A 36 3.63 5.44 20.49
C ILE A 36 4.65 6.42 19.92
N GLY A 37 5.58 5.94 19.10
CA GLY A 37 6.62 6.78 18.48
C GLY A 37 6.15 7.57 17.26
N HIS A 38 4.89 7.39 16.83
CA HIS A 38 4.28 8.01 15.65
C HIS A 38 5.13 7.92 14.37
N THR A 39 5.98 6.89 14.29
CA THR A 39 6.92 6.70 13.18
C THR A 39 6.71 5.31 12.58
N LYS A 40 6.40 5.27 11.29
CA LYS A 40 6.30 4.01 10.55
C LYS A 40 7.63 3.70 9.87
N VAL A 41 8.27 2.61 10.31
CA VAL A 41 9.48 2.11 9.66
C VAL A 41 9.09 1.39 8.37
N LEU A 42 9.73 1.78 7.26
CA LEU A 42 9.61 1.09 5.97
C LEU A 42 10.95 0.37 5.69
N PRO A 43 10.97 -0.98 5.68
CA PRO A 43 12.23 -1.73 5.60
C PRO A 43 12.85 -1.78 4.20
N GLN A 44 12.13 -1.36 3.16
CA GLN A 44 12.57 -1.43 1.76
C GLN A 44 12.25 -0.13 1.04
N LEU A 45 13.15 0.28 0.14
CA LEU A 45 12.94 1.46 -0.71
C LEU A 45 11.85 1.19 -1.74
N LEU A 46 11.17 2.25 -2.18
CA LEU A 46 10.11 2.14 -3.19
C LEU A 46 10.65 1.63 -4.54
N GLY A 47 11.87 2.03 -4.93
CA GLY A 47 12.51 1.57 -6.15
C GLY A 47 12.75 0.07 -6.15
N ASP A 48 13.33 -0.45 -5.06
CA ASP A 48 13.58 -1.88 -4.90
C ASP A 48 12.28 -2.67 -4.84
N THR A 49 11.26 -2.14 -4.14
CA THR A 49 9.93 -2.75 -4.04
C THR A 49 9.28 -2.86 -5.43
N ARG A 50 9.35 -1.80 -6.23
CA ARG A 50 8.85 -1.78 -7.60
C ARG A 50 9.55 -2.83 -8.46
N ALA A 51 10.89 -2.89 -8.41
CA ALA A 51 11.66 -3.85 -9.21
C ALA A 51 11.28 -5.29 -8.84
N MET A 52 11.32 -5.63 -7.54
CA MET A 52 10.94 -6.95 -7.03
C MET A 52 9.53 -7.38 -7.48
N LEU A 53 8.53 -6.49 -7.39
CA LEU A 53 7.16 -6.81 -7.79
C LEU A 53 7.01 -6.93 -9.32
N ALA A 54 7.70 -6.08 -10.09
CA ALA A 54 7.66 -6.13 -11.55
C ALA A 54 8.32 -7.39 -12.09
N ASP A 55 9.46 -7.80 -11.54
CA ASP A 55 10.21 -9.00 -11.96
C ASP A 55 9.44 -10.29 -11.66
N ALA A 56 8.66 -10.30 -10.57
CA ALA A 56 7.80 -11.42 -10.22
C ALA A 56 6.46 -11.41 -10.95
N TRP A 57 6.14 -10.35 -11.71
CA TRP A 57 4.86 -10.25 -12.41
C TRP A 57 4.88 -11.18 -13.63
N PRO A 58 3.94 -12.14 -13.74
CA PRO A 58 3.90 -13.04 -14.88
C PRO A 58 3.75 -12.25 -16.18
N ALA A 59 4.48 -12.66 -17.23
CA ALA A 59 4.19 -12.17 -18.57
C ALA A 59 2.72 -12.49 -18.90
N ALA A 60 2.05 -11.54 -19.56
CA ALA A 60 0.69 -11.77 -20.04
C ALA A 60 0.71 -13.02 -20.94
N VAL A 61 -0.08 -14.02 -20.55
CA VAL A 61 -0.31 -15.24 -21.34
C VAL A 61 -1.20 -14.91 -22.54
#